data_AF-A0A392U311-F1
#
_entry.id   AF-A0A392U311-F1
#
_cell.length_a   1.000
_cell.length_b   1.000
_cell.length_c   1.000
_cell.angle_alpha   90.00
_cell.angle_beta   90.00
_cell.angle_gamma   90.00
#
_symmetry.space_group_name_H-M   'P 1'
#
loop_
_entity.id
_entity.type
_entity.pdbx_description
1 polymer ?
#
loop_
_entity_poly.entity_id
_entity_poly.type
_entity_poly.pdbx_seq_one_letter_code
_entity_poly.pdbx_strand_id
1 'polypeptide(L)' 'MHALLNSLFGNVKVGENGKLIINIDGNVAELNKESGEVESENEGLKERVRTAFRRIQSSVKPIPLSAP' A
#
# COMPACT_ATOMS: atom_id res chain seq x y z
N MET A 1 1.64 3.69 -7.85
CA MET A 1 1.44 3.23 -6.46
C MET A 1 2.68 2.57 -5.87
N HIS A 2 3.30 1.58 -6.55
CA HIS A 2 4.52 0.92 -6.06
C HIS A 2 5.60 1.91 -5.62
N ALA A 3 5.97 2.89 -6.46
CA ALA A 3 6.97 3.90 -6.11
C ALA A 3 6.65 4.70 -4.83
N LEU A 4 5.37 5.02 -4.58
CA LEU A 4 4.95 5.74 -3.37
C LEU A 4 5.10 4.86 -2.12
N LEU A 5 4.67 3.60 -2.21
CA LEU A 5 4.84 2.65 -1.11
C LEU A 5 6.33 2.36 -0.86
N ASN A 6 7.13 2.26 -1.93
CA ASN A 6 8.58 2.10 -1.81
C ASN A 6 9.24 3.34 -1.16
N SER A 7 8.75 4.54 -1.44
CA SER A 7 9.22 5.76 -0.76
C SER A 7 8.84 5.81 0.72
N LEU A 8 7.71 5.22 1.12
CA LEU A 8 7.23 5.24 2.51
C LEU A 8 7.84 4.14 3.37
N PHE A 9 8.10 2.98 2.78
CA PHE A 9 8.48 1.76 3.50
C PHE A 9 9.85 1.20 3.10
N GLY A 10 10.50 1.77 2.08
CA GLY A 10 11.88 1.47 1.67
C GLY A 10 12.06 0.18 0.87
N ASN A 11 11.43 -0.92 1.30
CA ASN A 11 11.60 -2.24 0.69
C ASN A 11 10.25 -2.84 0.30
N VAL A 12 9.86 -2.60 -0.95
CA VAL A 12 8.59 -3.08 -1.52
C VAL A 12 8.85 -3.89 -2.79
N LYS A 13 8.44 -5.16 -2.78
CA LYS A 13 8.59 -6.09 -3.92
C LYS A 13 7.22 -6.49 -4.46
N VAL A 14 7.19 -6.94 -5.71
CA VAL A 14 5.99 -7.58 -6.27
C VAL A 14 6.10 -9.08 -5.96
N GLY A 15 5.12 -9.59 -5.21
CA GLY A 15 5.00 -11.00 -4.87
C GLY A 15 4.15 -11.75 -5.88
N GLU A 16 3.78 -12.98 -5.51
CA GLU A 16 2.90 -13.82 -6.32
C GLU A 16 1.53 -13.17 -6.53
N ASN A 17 0.89 -13.49 -7.66
CA ASN A 17 -0.42 -12.95 -8.06
C ASN A 17 -0.49 -11.41 -8.09
N GLY A 18 0.66 -10.74 -8.20
CA GLY A 18 0.75 -9.29 -8.28
C GLY A 18 0.56 -8.55 -6.95
N LYS A 19 0.45 -9.25 -5.81
CA LYS A 19 0.46 -8.63 -4.47
C LYS A 19 1.75 -7.84 -4.24
N LEU A 20 1.72 -6.85 -3.34
CA LEU A 20 2.94 -6.18 -2.89
C LEU A 20 3.41 -6.76 -1.57
N ILE A 21 4.68 -7.12 -1.50
CA ILE A 21 5.36 -7.55 -0.27
C ILE A 21 6.13 -6.36 0.28
N ILE A 22 5.79 -5.91 1.49
CA ILE A 22 6.51 -4.86 2.21
C ILE A 22 7.26 -5.51 3.37
N ASN A 23 8.57 -5.31 3.45
CA ASN A 23 9.39 -5.86 4.53
C ASN A 23 10.15 -4.74 5.26
N ILE A 24 9.93 -4.61 6.56
CA ILE A 24 10.64 -3.66 7.43
C ILE A 24 11.23 -4.43 8.60
N ASP A 25 12.57 -4.49 8.63
CA ASP A 25 13.34 -5.17 9.68
C ASP A 25 12.87 -6.61 9.96
N GLY A 26 12.49 -7.34 8.89
CA GLY A 26 12.00 -8.72 8.98
C GLY A 26 10.48 -8.85 9.19
N ASN A 27 9.77 -7.76 9.50
CA ASN A 27 8.31 -7.75 9.56
C ASN A 27 7.73 -7.64 8.15
N VAL A 28 6.95 -8.64 7.74
CA VAL A 28 6.40 -8.71 6.38
C VAL A 28 4.91 -8.39 6.41
N ALA A 29 4.48 -7.56 5.45
CA ALA A 29 3.08 -7.35 5.13
C ALA A 29 2.82 -7.60 3.65
N GLU A 30 1.75 -8.33 3.35
CA GLU A 30 1.26 -8.52 1.99
C GLU A 30 0.06 -7.63 1.74
N LEU A 31 0.11 -6.84 0.67
CA LEU A 31 -0.96 -5.96 0.25
C LEU A 31 -1.55 -6.46 -1.07
N ASN A 32 -2.84 -6.78 -1.06
CA ASN A 32 -3.62 -6.93 -2.27
C ASN A 32 -3.98 -5.54 -2.82
N LYS A 33 -3.46 -5.20 -4.02
CA LYS A 33 -3.67 -3.87 -4.63
C LYS A 33 -5.09 -3.62 -5.13
N GLU A 34 -5.86 -4.67 -5.38
CA GLU A 34 -7.23 -4.58 -5.87
C GLU A 34 -8.22 -4.39 -4.72
N SER A 35 -8.15 -5.25 -3.70
CA SER A 35 -9.05 -5.19 -2.55
C SER A 35 -8.61 -4.19 -1.47
N GLY A 36 -7.31 -3.88 -1.40
CA GLY A 36 -6.73 -3.11 -0.30
C GLY A 36 -6.55 -3.90 0.99
N GLU A 37 -6.77 -5.22 0.96
CA GLU A 37 -6.53 -6.11 2.08
C GLU A 37 -5.04 -6.20 2.40
N VAL A 38 -4.73 -6.24 3.70
CA VAL A 38 -3.36 -6.33 4.21
C VAL A 38 -3.27 -7.47 5.22
N GLU A 39 -2.38 -8.41 4.94
CA GLU A 39 -2.05 -9.54 5.81
C GLU A 39 -0.66 -9.32 6.40
N SER A 40 -0.53 -9.46 7.72
CA SER A 40 0.76 -9.39 8.43
C SER A 40 0.57 -9.92 9.85
N GLU A 41 1.60 -10.57 10.38
CA GLU A 41 1.68 -10.93 11.81
C GLU A 41 1.91 -9.71 12.70
N ASN A 42 2.46 -8.62 12.14
CA ASN A 42 2.68 -7.37 12.84
C ASN A 42 1.50 -6.42 12.60
N GLU A 43 0.57 -6.37 13.55
CA GLU A 43 -0.64 -5.52 13.47
C GLU A 43 -0.31 -4.02 13.30
N GLY A 44 0.80 -3.55 13.88
CA GLY A 44 1.24 -2.16 13.70
C GLY A 44 1.66 -1.86 12.26
N LEU A 45 2.42 -2.76 11.64
CA LEU A 45 2.79 -2.65 10.22
C LEU A 45 1.56 -2.76 9.31
N LYS A 46 0.68 -3.73 9.59
CA LYS A 46 -0.58 -3.95 8.87
C LYS A 46 -1.41 -2.68 8.78
N GLU A 47 -1.65 -2.02 9.91
CA GLU A 47 -2.47 -0.81 9.95
C GLU A 47 -1.78 0.38 9.25
N ARG A 48 -0.45 0.51 9.39
CA ARG A 48 0.33 1.54 8.68
C ARG A 48 0.24 1.37 7.17
N VAL A 49 0.41 0.14 6.67
CA VAL A 49 0.30 -0.17 5.23
C VAL A 49 -1.12 0.09 4.74
N ARG A 50 -2.14 -0.39 5.45
CA ARG A 50 -3.56 -0.16 5.11
C ARG A 50 -3.89 1.33 5.02
N THR A 51 -3.48 2.10 6.04
CA THR A 51 -3.70 3.55 6.09
C THR A 51 -2.99 4.27 4.94
N ALA A 52 -1.72 3.94 4.68
CA ALA A 52 -0.96 4.53 3.57
C ALA A 52 -1.60 4.21 2.22
N PHE A 53 -1.98 2.96 1.98
CA PHE A 53 -2.66 2.54 0.75
C PHE A 53 -3.94 3.33 0.51
N ARG A 54 -4.80 3.43 1.53
CA ARG A 54 -6.07 4.18 1.45
C ARG A 54 -5.82 5.66 1.12
N ARG A 55 -4.82 6.29 1.76
CA ARG A 55 -4.43 7.68 1.47
C ARG A 55 -3.96 7.84 0.04
N ILE A 56 -3.03 6.99 -0.41
CA ILE A 56 -2.53 7.02 -1.79
C ILE A 56 -3.68 6.87 -2.79
N GLN A 57 -4.58 5.90 -2.60
CA GLN A 57 -5.75 5.72 -3.48
C GLN A 57 -6.67 6.94 -3.48
N SER A 58 -6.86 7.59 -2.34
CA SER A 58 -7.69 8.81 -2.26
C SER A 58 -7.03 10.03 -2.92
N SER A 59 -5.71 10.15 -2.82
CA SER A 59 -4.94 11.29 -3.36
C SER A 59 -4.71 11.21 -4.86
N VAL A 60 -4.83 10.02 -5.47
CA VAL A 60 -4.76 9.87 -6.93
C VAL A 60 -6.12 10.04 -7.62
N LYS A 61 -7.19 10.31 -6.86
CA LYS A 61 -8.46 10.70 -7.49
C LYS A 61 -8.26 12.08 -8.12
N PRO A 62 -8.53 12.25 -9.42
CA PRO A 62 -8.50 13.57 -10.04
C PRO A 62 -9.35 14.53 -9.21
N ILE A 63 -8.88 15.78 -9.06
CA ILE A 63 -9.79 16.85 -8.63
C ILE A 63 -10.95 16.79 -9.62
N PRO A 64 -12.21 16.64 -9.15
CA PRO A 64 -13.35 16.68 -10.04
C PRO A 64 -13.24 17.99 -10.81
N LEU A 65 -13.04 17.89 -12.12
CA LEU A 65 -13.24 19.02 -13.00
C LEU A 65 -14.74 19.25 -12.94
N SER A 66 -15.20 20.04 -11.96
CA SER A 66 -16.51 20.62 -12.05
C SER A 66 -16.50 21.48 -13.32
N ALA A 67 -17.15 20.91 -14.34
CA ALA A 67 -17.72 21.59 -15.48
C ALA A 67 -18.53 22.83 -15.02
N PRO A 68 -18.73 23.84 -15.89
CA PRO A 68 -19.09 25.22 -15.52
C PRO A 68 -20.27 25.37 -14.56
#